data_AF-A0A9X4IE09-F1
#
_entry.id   AF-A0A9X4IE09-F1
#
_cell.length_a   1.000
_cell.length_b   1.000
_cell.length_c   1.000
_cell.angle_alpha   90.00
_cell.angle_beta   90.00
_cell.angle_gamma   90.00
#
_symmetry.space_group_name_H-M   'P 1'
#
loop_
_entity.id
_entity.type
_entity.pdbx_description
1 polymer ?
#
loop_
_entity_poly.entity_id
_entity_poly.type
_entity_poly.pdbx_seq_one_letter_code
_entity_poly.pdbx_strand_id
1 'polypeptide(L)'
;MERIGWVWLGCLLSLPVQAAVYRCESGGVTVYTSRPGENCYRTDLPPIGSYREIPPQAHRTRSRAGIPPPVSGSRTEVSRSGARTDSRRQILLQELADEQRAAAEAQQALADASASGDAAQIRLWSGRLQDRRLNLKALAREIGRR
;
A
#
# COMPACT_ATOMS: atom_id res chain seq x y z
N MET A 1 -6.69 50.74 44.84
CA MET A 1 -5.45 50.73 44.06
C MET A 1 -4.74 49.40 44.31
N GLU A 2 -4.97 48.33 43.53
CA GLU A 2 -4.07 47.15 43.49
C GLU A 2 -4.14 46.43 42.12
N ARG A 3 -3.21 46.83 41.25
CA ARG A 3 -2.30 46.02 40.41
C ARG A 3 -2.85 44.84 39.59
N ILE A 4 -3.10 45.18 38.33
CA ILE A 4 -2.84 44.43 37.09
C ILE A 4 -1.77 43.32 37.25
N GLY A 5 -2.14 42.07 36.92
CA GLY A 5 -1.24 40.93 36.78
C GLY A 5 -1.64 40.10 35.56
N TRP A 6 -0.82 40.17 34.51
CA TRP A 6 -1.10 39.64 33.18
C TRP A 6 -0.97 38.12 33.19
N VAL A 7 -2.08 37.41 32.98
CA VAL A 7 -1.99 35.97 32.66
C VAL A 7 -1.54 35.89 31.20
N TRP A 8 -0.26 35.60 31.04
CA TRP A 8 0.42 35.35 29.78
C TRP A 8 -0.34 34.31 28.96
N LEU A 9 -0.99 34.78 27.89
CA LEU A 9 -1.43 33.93 26.78
C LEU A 9 -0.19 33.55 25.96
N GLY A 10 0.56 32.56 26.45
CA GLY A 10 1.69 31.97 25.75
C GLY A 10 1.20 31.17 24.54
N CYS A 11 1.18 31.81 23.38
CA CYS A 11 0.90 31.18 22.09
C CYS A 11 2.01 30.15 21.80
N LEU A 12 1.67 28.86 21.88
CA LEU A 12 2.51 27.75 21.43
C LEU A 12 2.66 27.84 19.90
N LEU A 13 3.66 28.60 19.45
CA LEU A 13 4.09 28.60 18.06
C LEU A 13 4.80 27.26 17.79
N SER A 14 4.04 26.27 17.33
CA SER A 14 4.61 25.04 16.76
C SER A 14 5.33 25.39 15.46
N LEU A 15 6.66 25.52 15.51
CA LEU A 15 7.49 25.67 14.32
C LEU A 15 7.40 24.37 13.50
N PRO A 16 7.16 24.44 12.17
CA PRO A 16 7.23 23.25 11.33
C PRO A 16 8.67 22.76 11.30
N VAL A 17 8.93 21.58 11.88
CA VAL A 17 10.22 20.90 11.72
C VAL A 17 10.31 20.42 10.27
N GLN A 18 11.11 21.12 9.46
CA GLN A 18 11.37 20.69 8.08
C GLN A 18 12.33 19.50 8.12
N ALA A 19 11.84 18.31 7.75
CA ALA A 19 12.65 17.10 7.71
C ALA A 19 13.61 17.15 6.51
N ALA A 20 14.90 17.31 6.78
CA ALA A 20 15.95 17.24 5.76
C ALA A 20 16.30 15.77 5.47
N VAL A 21 16.47 15.44 4.19
CA VAL A 21 16.98 14.13 3.75
C VAL A 21 18.44 14.29 3.31
N TYR A 22 19.29 13.39 3.76
CA TYR A 22 20.70 13.33 3.42
C TYR A 22 20.97 12.11 2.55
N ARG A 23 21.83 12.29 1.55
CA ARG A 23 22.37 11.21 0.72
C ARG A 23 23.80 10.95 1.14
N CYS A 24 24.11 9.71 1.50
CA CYS A 24 25.43 9.28 1.97
C CYS A 24 26.04 8.29 0.98
N GLU A 25 27.35 8.42 0.74
CA GLU A 25 28.11 7.44 -0.04
C GLU A 25 29.05 6.67 0.89
N SER A 26 28.78 5.38 1.08
CA SER A 26 29.62 4.48 1.88
C SER A 26 29.95 3.25 1.04
N GLY A 27 31.24 3.04 0.74
CA GLY A 27 31.70 1.88 -0.01
C GLY A 27 31.13 1.75 -1.44
N GLY A 28 30.76 2.87 -2.07
CA GLY A 28 30.13 2.88 -3.41
C GLY A 28 28.62 2.67 -3.42
N VAL A 29 27.98 2.51 -2.25
CA VAL A 29 26.52 2.40 -2.11
C VAL A 29 25.93 3.74 -1.66
N THR A 30 24.92 4.22 -2.39
CA THR A 30 24.13 5.40 -2.01
C THR A 30 23.05 5.02 -1.01
N VAL A 31 23.06 5.64 0.17
CA VAL A 31 22.05 5.46 1.23
C VAL A 31 21.39 6.80 1.55
N TYR A 32 20.06 6.83 1.66
CA TYR A 32 19.32 8.02 2.09
C TYR A 32 18.93 7.90 3.56
N THR A 33 19.13 8.96 4.33
CA THR A 33 18.89 8.98 5.78
C THR A 33 18.36 10.33 6.25
N SER A 34 17.66 10.35 7.38
CA SER A 34 17.21 11.58 8.05
C SER A 34 18.25 12.16 9.02
N ARG A 35 19.36 11.45 9.26
CA ARG A 35 20.42 11.88 10.17
C ARG A 35 21.66 12.35 9.40
N PRO A 36 22.29 13.46 9.81
CA PRO A 36 23.58 13.87 9.25
C PRO A 36 24.66 12.85 9.61
N GLY A 37 25.68 12.70 8.76
CA GLY A 37 26.78 11.76 8.95
C GLY A 37 27.98 12.10 8.05
N GLU A 38 29.11 11.43 8.27
CA GLU A 38 30.30 11.58 7.43
C GLU A 38 30.04 11.05 6.01
N ASN A 39 30.50 11.78 4.99
CA ASN A 39 30.20 11.53 3.57
C ASN A 39 28.71 11.62 3.20
N CYS A 40 27.92 12.37 3.96
CA CYS A 40 26.52 12.65 3.67
C CYS A 40 26.31 14.10 3.22
N TYR A 41 25.56 14.31 2.14
CA TYR A 41 25.17 15.63 1.66
C TYR A 41 23.66 15.80 1.65
N ARG A 42 23.20 16.99 2.05
CA ARG A 42 21.78 17.32 2.06
C ARG A 42 21.26 17.38 0.62
N THR A 43 20.19 16.65 0.33
CA THR A 43 19.59 16.61 -1.01
C THR A 43 18.12 16.96 -0.89
N ASP A 44 17.67 17.92 -1.71
CA ASP A 44 16.26 18.16 -1.92
C ASP A 44 15.73 17.12 -2.90
N LEU A 45 15.05 16.10 -2.37
CA LEU A 45 14.37 15.12 -3.21
C LEU A 45 13.11 15.79 -3.79
N PRO A 46 12.83 15.59 -5.09
CA PRO A 46 11.57 16.06 -5.65
C PRO A 46 10.41 15.44 -4.87
N PRO A 47 9.29 16.16 -4.71
CA PRO A 47 8.11 15.61 -4.07
C PRO A 47 7.68 14.37 -4.86
N ILE A 48 7.79 13.21 -4.22
CA ILE A 48 7.18 11.98 -4.71
C ILE A 48 5.67 12.26 -4.68
N GLY A 49 5.02 12.20 -5.84
CA GLY A 49 3.71 12.80 -6.09
C GLY A 49 2.69 12.66 -4.96
N SER A 50 1.78 13.64 -4.84
CA SER A 50 0.77 13.61 -3.78
C SER A 50 -0.16 12.40 -3.93
N TYR A 51 -0.20 11.54 -2.91
CA TYR A 51 -1.21 10.51 -2.82
C TYR A 51 -2.55 11.18 -2.49
N ARG A 52 -3.40 11.34 -3.51
CA ARG A 52 -4.80 11.67 -3.28
C ARG A 52 -5.53 10.37 -3.02
N GLU A 53 -6.13 10.25 -1.84
CA GLU A 53 -7.19 9.26 -1.61
C GLU A 53 -8.22 9.43 -2.72
N ILE A 54 -8.39 8.42 -3.56
CA ILE A 54 -9.38 8.45 -4.63
C ILE A 54 -10.74 8.43 -3.92
N PRO A 55 -11.54 9.51 -3.96
CA PRO A 55 -12.86 9.49 -3.36
C PRO A 55 -13.69 8.43 -4.10
N PRO A 56 -14.63 7.73 -3.44
CA PRO A 56 -15.54 6.84 -4.14
C PRO A 56 -16.22 7.64 -5.25
N GLN A 57 -16.00 7.22 -6.51
CA GLN A 57 -16.50 7.93 -7.67
C GLN A 57 -18.03 7.94 -7.63
N ALA A 58 -18.61 9.07 -7.26
CA ALA A 58 -19.99 9.36 -7.61
C ALA A 58 -20.01 9.51 -9.14
N HIS A 59 -20.63 8.56 -9.83
CA HIS A 59 -20.92 8.68 -11.26
C HIS A 59 -21.71 9.97 -11.50
N ARG A 60 -21.03 11.01 -11.96
CA ARG A 60 -21.67 12.22 -12.49
C ARG A 60 -21.31 12.33 -13.96
N THR A 61 -22.33 12.12 -14.79
CA THR A 61 -22.34 12.42 -16.21
C THR A 61 -22.27 13.93 -16.45
N ARG A 62 -21.41 14.32 -17.41
CA ARG A 62 -21.37 15.56 -18.23
C ARG A 62 -20.94 16.86 -17.51
N SER A 63 -20.17 17.79 -18.09
CA SER A 63 -19.92 18.13 -19.50
C SER A 63 -18.50 18.70 -19.72
N ARG A 64 -18.03 18.55 -20.96
CA ARG A 64 -16.76 19.04 -21.54
C ARG A 64 -16.72 20.57 -21.66
N ALA A 65 -15.63 21.20 -21.23
CA ALA A 65 -15.13 22.45 -21.78
C ALA A 65 -13.61 22.59 -21.55
N GLY A 66 -12.84 22.71 -22.65
CA GLY A 66 -11.53 23.36 -22.66
C GLY A 66 -10.25 22.53 -22.51
N ILE A 67 -9.95 21.62 -23.44
CA ILE A 67 -8.56 21.19 -23.73
C ILE A 67 -8.43 21.08 -25.27
N PRO A 68 -7.42 21.68 -25.92
CA PRO A 68 -7.20 21.52 -27.36
C PRO A 68 -6.91 20.04 -27.70
N PRO A 69 -7.33 19.55 -28.87
CA PRO A 69 -7.20 18.13 -29.21
C PRO A 69 -5.72 17.75 -29.37
N PRO A 70 -5.20 16.72 -28.68
CA PRO A 70 -3.97 16.08 -29.13
C PRO A 70 -4.26 15.42 -30.48
N VAL A 71 -3.34 15.62 -31.40
CA VAL A 71 -3.40 15.13 -32.77
C VAL A 71 -3.58 13.62 -32.78
N SER A 72 -4.39 13.15 -33.73
CA SER A 72 -4.72 11.75 -33.94
C SER A 72 -3.47 10.92 -34.28
N GLY A 73 -3.31 9.78 -33.60
CA GLY A 73 -2.34 8.73 -33.90
C GLY A 73 -1.95 8.03 -32.60
N SER A 74 -2.27 6.76 -32.31
CA SER A 74 -2.63 5.64 -33.15
C SER A 74 -3.42 4.62 -32.31
N ARG A 75 -4.21 3.81 -33.02
CA ARG A 75 -4.94 2.62 -32.57
C ARG A 75 -4.02 1.58 -31.90
N THR A 76 -3.52 1.86 -30.70
CA THR A 76 -2.63 0.95 -29.93
C THR A 76 -2.97 0.90 -28.43
N GLU A 77 -4.07 1.53 -27.99
CA GLU A 77 -4.47 1.53 -26.57
C GLU A 77 -5.34 0.34 -26.17
N VAL A 78 -6.12 -0.22 -27.10
CA VAL A 78 -7.00 -1.37 -26.83
C VAL A 78 -6.17 -2.65 -26.57
N SER A 79 -5.11 -2.88 -27.35
CA SER A 79 -4.26 -4.07 -27.19
C SER A 79 -3.43 -4.03 -25.90
N ARG A 80 -2.94 -2.86 -25.48
CA ARG A 80 -2.15 -2.72 -24.24
C ARG A 80 -3.02 -2.82 -22.99
N SER A 81 -4.28 -2.38 -23.06
CA SER A 81 -5.28 -2.51 -21.99
C SER A 81 -5.80 -3.95 -21.84
N GLY A 82 -5.97 -4.65 -22.97
CA GLY A 82 -6.30 -6.08 -23.00
C GLY A 82 -5.19 -6.94 -22.41
N ALA A 83 -3.94 -6.73 -22.84
CA ALA A 83 -2.77 -7.45 -22.30
C ALA A 83 -2.62 -7.24 -20.78
N ARG A 84 -2.81 -6.01 -20.27
CA ARG A 84 -2.76 -5.73 -18.82
C ARG A 84 -3.90 -6.42 -18.04
N THR A 85 -5.09 -6.52 -18.65
CA THR A 85 -6.25 -7.20 -18.05
C THR A 85 -6.02 -8.71 -17.97
N ASP A 86 -5.44 -9.27 -19.03
CA ASP A 86 -5.06 -10.69 -19.10
C ASP A 86 -3.97 -11.03 -18.07
N SER A 87 -2.91 -10.22 -17.99
CA SER A 87 -1.87 -10.36 -16.95
C SER A 87 -2.45 -10.27 -15.53
N ARG A 88 -3.38 -9.33 -15.28
CA ARG A 88 -4.04 -9.23 -13.96
C ARG A 88 -4.88 -10.46 -13.65
N ARG A 89 -5.64 -10.99 -14.61
CA ARG A 89 -6.42 -12.21 -14.44
C ARG A 89 -5.49 -13.38 -14.12
N GLN A 90 -4.38 -13.49 -14.84
CA GLN A 90 -3.40 -14.55 -14.63
C GLN A 90 -2.76 -14.48 -13.24
N ILE A 91 -2.43 -13.28 -12.76
CA ILE A 91 -1.96 -13.07 -11.38
C ILE A 91 -3.02 -13.55 -10.39
N LEU A 92 -4.29 -13.14 -10.53
CA LEU A 92 -5.34 -13.55 -9.59
C LEU A 92 -5.58 -15.07 -9.57
N LEU A 93 -5.44 -15.74 -10.71
CA LEU A 93 -5.53 -17.20 -10.78
C LEU A 93 -4.34 -17.87 -10.09
N GLN A 94 -3.15 -17.30 -10.23
CA GLN A 94 -1.97 -17.77 -9.53
C GLN A 94 -2.14 -17.62 -8.01
N GLU A 95 -2.52 -16.44 -7.54
CA GLU A 95 -2.80 -16.18 -6.12
C GLU A 95 -3.89 -17.12 -5.58
N LEU A 96 -4.93 -17.41 -6.38
CA LEU A 96 -5.97 -18.37 -6.01
C LEU A 96 -5.40 -19.78 -5.83
N ALA A 97 -4.55 -20.24 -6.76
CA ALA A 97 -3.92 -21.54 -6.67
C ALA A 97 -2.99 -21.64 -5.44
N ASP A 98 -2.23 -20.58 -5.17
CA ASP A 98 -1.32 -20.52 -4.03
C ASP A 98 -2.09 -20.50 -2.70
N GLU A 99 -3.18 -19.73 -2.60
CA GLU A 99 -4.05 -19.73 -1.41
C GLU A 99 -4.77 -21.07 -1.20
N GLN A 100 -5.19 -21.75 -2.28
CA GLN A 100 -5.77 -23.09 -2.17
C GLN A 100 -4.75 -24.10 -1.62
N ARG A 101 -3.51 -24.06 -2.10
CA ARG A 101 -2.43 -24.91 -1.60
C ARG A 101 -2.15 -24.62 -0.13
N ALA A 102 -1.99 -23.35 0.23
CA ALA A 102 -1.73 -22.93 1.60
C ALA A 102 -2.87 -23.30 2.56
N ALA A 103 -4.13 -23.27 2.10
CA ALA A 103 -5.27 -23.74 2.88
C ALA A 103 -5.23 -25.25 3.14
N ALA A 104 -4.87 -26.04 2.11
CA ALA A 104 -4.73 -27.49 2.25
C ALA A 104 -3.59 -27.86 3.22
N GLU A 105 -2.45 -27.17 3.13
CA GLU A 105 -1.33 -27.33 4.06
C GLU A 105 -1.72 -26.99 5.50
N ALA A 106 -2.41 -25.86 5.71
CA ALA A 106 -2.88 -25.47 7.04
C ALA A 106 -3.89 -26.47 7.62
N GLN A 107 -4.74 -27.06 6.77
CA GLN A 107 -5.68 -28.10 7.19
C GLN A 107 -4.96 -29.39 7.60
N GLN A 108 -3.94 -29.81 6.85
CA GLN A 108 -3.13 -30.98 7.20
C GLN A 108 -2.37 -30.75 8.51
N ALA A 109 -1.70 -29.60 8.65
CA ALA A 109 -0.98 -29.27 9.87
C ALA A 109 -1.90 -29.17 11.11
N LEU A 110 -3.15 -28.70 10.92
CA LEU A 110 -4.15 -28.73 11.98
C LEU A 110 -4.54 -30.17 12.36
N ALA A 111 -4.68 -31.07 11.37
CA ALA A 111 -4.96 -32.48 11.62
C ALA A 111 -3.81 -33.14 12.40
N ASP A 112 -2.56 -32.89 12.00
CA ASP A 112 -1.37 -33.40 12.69
C ASP A 112 -1.27 -32.85 14.12
N ALA A 113 -1.51 -31.55 14.31
CA ALA A 113 -1.54 -30.92 15.62
C ALA A 113 -2.68 -31.47 16.50
N SER A 114 -3.83 -31.82 15.90
CA SER A 114 -4.93 -32.45 16.62
C SER A 114 -4.62 -33.89 17.03
N ALA A 115 -3.86 -34.62 16.21
CA ALA A 115 -3.42 -35.98 16.50
C ALA A 115 -2.35 -36.01 17.61
N SER A 116 -1.46 -35.01 17.65
CA SER A 116 -0.45 -34.87 18.71
C SER A 116 -1.00 -34.28 20.00
N GLY A 117 -2.18 -33.65 19.98
CA GLY A 117 -2.79 -32.98 21.13
C GLY A 117 -2.11 -31.67 21.53
N ASP A 118 -1.27 -31.09 20.67
CA ASP A 118 -0.57 -29.83 20.95
C ASP A 118 -1.53 -28.64 20.84
N ALA A 119 -2.08 -28.21 21.98
CA ALA A 119 -3.02 -27.10 22.07
C ALA A 119 -2.48 -25.76 21.56
N ALA A 120 -1.16 -25.55 21.54
CA ALA A 120 -0.58 -24.32 20.98
C ALA A 120 -0.58 -24.39 19.44
N GLN A 121 -0.15 -25.50 18.87
CA GLN A 121 -0.15 -25.73 17.43
C GLN A 121 -1.58 -25.75 16.87
N ILE A 122 -2.53 -26.37 17.57
CA ILE A 122 -3.95 -26.39 17.16
C ILE A 122 -4.48 -24.96 17.01
N ARG A 123 -4.24 -24.07 17.99
CA ARG A 123 -4.69 -22.67 17.95
C ARG A 123 -4.02 -21.88 16.83
N LEU A 124 -2.73 -22.11 16.59
CA LEU A 124 -1.98 -21.47 15.51
C LEU A 124 -2.56 -21.86 14.14
N TRP A 125 -2.70 -23.15 13.87
CA TRP A 125 -3.17 -23.65 12.58
C TRP A 125 -4.65 -23.39 12.35
N SER A 126 -5.48 -23.39 13.40
CA SER A 126 -6.88 -22.98 13.28
C SER A 126 -7.03 -21.53 12.84
N GLY A 127 -6.22 -20.63 13.41
CA GLY A 127 -6.22 -19.21 13.01
C GLY A 127 -5.77 -19.04 11.57
N ARG A 128 -4.64 -19.66 11.19
CA ARG A 128 -4.15 -19.63 9.81
C ARG A 128 -5.18 -20.15 8.81
N LEU A 129 -5.83 -21.28 9.10
CA LEU A 129 -6.86 -21.83 8.21
C LEU A 129 -8.05 -20.88 8.05
N GLN A 130 -8.44 -20.17 9.11
CA GLN A 130 -9.48 -19.15 9.04
C GLN A 130 -9.06 -17.99 8.14
N ASP A 131 -7.83 -17.48 8.29
CA ASP A 131 -7.29 -16.40 7.47
C ASP A 131 -7.24 -16.82 5.98
N ARG A 132 -6.72 -18.01 5.68
CA ARG A 132 -6.67 -18.56 4.30
C ARG A 132 -8.06 -18.65 3.68
N ARG A 133 -9.07 -19.06 4.43
CA ARG A 133 -10.47 -19.09 3.97
C ARG A 133 -11.02 -17.70 3.64
N LEU A 134 -10.68 -16.70 4.44
CA LEU A 134 -11.08 -15.32 4.18
C LEU A 134 -10.40 -14.78 2.91
N ASN A 135 -9.12 -15.08 2.72
CA ASN A 135 -8.38 -14.72 1.49
C ASN A 135 -9.01 -15.36 0.25
N LEU A 136 -9.31 -16.66 0.30
CA LEU A 136 -10.01 -17.36 -0.79
C LEU A 136 -11.35 -16.70 -1.14
N LYS A 137 -12.13 -16.30 -0.13
CA LYS A 137 -13.39 -15.56 -0.35
C LYS A 137 -13.17 -14.17 -0.96
N ALA A 138 -12.08 -13.49 -0.59
CA ALA A 138 -11.72 -12.21 -1.18
C ALA A 138 -11.32 -12.36 -2.66
N LEU A 139 -10.47 -13.34 -2.98
CA LEU A 139 -10.05 -13.65 -4.35
C LEU A 139 -11.22 -14.05 -5.23
N ALA A 140 -12.13 -14.90 -4.74
CA ALA A 140 -13.34 -15.28 -5.49
C ALA A 140 -14.20 -14.06 -5.88
N ARG A 141 -14.33 -13.08 -4.96
CA ARG A 141 -15.04 -11.82 -5.24
C ARG A 141 -14.31 -10.91 -6.23
N GLU A 142 -12.98 -10.94 -6.25
CA GLU A 142 -12.19 -10.17 -7.22
C GLU A 142 -12.29 -10.79 -8.62
N ILE A 143 -12.26 -12.12 -8.71
CA ILE A 143 -12.40 -12.85 -9.97
C ILE A 143 -13.81 -12.69 -10.54
N GLY A 144 -14.87 -12.79 -9.71
CA GLY A 144 -16.26 -12.69 -10.16
C GLY A 144 -16.74 -11.27 -10.50
N ARG A 145 -15.95 -10.23 -10.20
CA ARG A 145 -16.27 -8.82 -10.53
C ARG A 145 -15.86 -8.42 -11.96
N ARG A 146 -15.31 -9.34 -12.75
CA ARG A 146 -14.84 -9.10 -14.13
C ARG A 146 -15.44 -10.11 -15.08
#